data_AF-A0A369B4I9-F1
#
_entry.id   AF-A0A369B4I9-F1
#
_cell.length_a   1.000
_cell.length_b   1.000
_cell.length_c   1.000
_cell.angle_alpha   90.00
_cell.angle_beta   90.00
_cell.angle_gamma   90.00
#
_symmetry.space_group_name_H-M   'P 1'
#
loop_
_entity.id
_entity.type
_entity.pdbx_description
1 polymer ?
#
loop_
_entity_poly.entity_id
_entity_poly.type
_entity_poly.pdbx_seq_one_letter_code
_entity_poly.pdbx_strand_id
1 'polypeptide(L)'
;MSRYYAQLNREKRVIGLSDLAGEVESEWLVPIDEQQFNNLNLLNTKYVDGAFAGSIAELSGDKATIESDGEDLMTLSLSVFDWEGRIQQSFNDQVLIDVNGIQQPVQVTKGKMEMTLSSEEPGEFWVRTVGLDRNAVLKVVVSDGN
;
A
#
# COMPACT_ATOMS: atom_id res chain seq x y z
N MET A 1 5.71 -6.36 33.38
CA MET A 1 5.67 -5.21 32.44
C MET A 1 5.33 -5.79 31.09
N SER A 2 4.38 -5.20 30.37
CA SER A 2 4.07 -5.57 28.98
C SER A 2 5.33 -5.51 28.13
N ARG A 3 5.51 -6.49 27.24
CA ARG A 3 6.55 -6.50 26.22
C ARG A 3 5.90 -6.76 24.86
N TYR A 4 6.18 -5.87 23.92
CA TYR A 4 5.59 -5.92 22.59
C TYR A 4 6.48 -6.69 21.62
N TYR A 5 5.86 -7.48 20.74
CA TYR A 5 6.57 -8.25 19.72
C TYR A 5 5.85 -8.17 18.37
N ALA A 6 6.63 -8.10 17.30
CA ALA A 6 6.19 -8.41 15.96
C ALA A 6 6.36 -9.92 15.69
N GLN A 7 5.28 -10.57 15.30
CA GLN A 7 5.26 -11.99 14.93
C GLN A 7 5.66 -12.15 13.47
N LEU A 8 6.65 -13.00 13.20
CA LEU A 8 7.13 -13.26 11.86
C LEU A 8 6.62 -14.60 11.32
N ASN A 9 6.36 -14.63 10.01
CA ASN A 9 6.21 -15.89 9.27
C ASN A 9 7.57 -16.41 8.76
N ARG A 10 7.55 -17.54 8.05
CA ARG A 10 8.75 -18.17 7.45
C ARG A 10 9.52 -17.28 6.47
N GLU A 11 8.86 -16.31 5.85
CA GLU A 11 9.45 -15.34 4.92
C GLU A 11 9.97 -14.09 5.63
N LYS A 12 9.97 -14.10 6.97
CA LYS A 12 10.31 -12.97 7.84
C LYS A 12 9.36 -11.77 7.65
N ARG A 13 8.11 -12.01 7.25
CA ARG A 13 7.07 -10.97 7.19
C ARG A 13 6.31 -10.88 8.51
N VAL A 14 5.97 -9.66 8.93
CA VAL A 14 5.15 -9.41 10.11
C VAL A 14 3.71 -9.82 9.84
N ILE A 15 3.21 -10.81 10.56
CA ILE A 15 1.84 -11.34 10.43
C ILE A 15 0.94 -11.00 11.62
N GLY A 16 1.50 -10.45 12.69
CA GLY A 16 0.76 -10.08 13.88
C GLY A 16 1.62 -9.30 14.87
N LEU A 17 0.96 -8.66 15.82
CA LEU A 17 1.58 -7.94 16.92
C LEU A 17 1.08 -8.55 18.24
N SER A 18 1.91 -8.60 19.26
CA SER A 18 1.55 -9.18 20.56
C SER A 18 2.06 -8.38 21.74
N ASP A 19 1.25 -8.35 22.80
CA ASP A 19 1.66 -7.94 24.14
C ASP A 19 1.77 -9.20 25.01
N LEU A 20 2.97 -9.47 25.50
CA LEU A 20 3.27 -10.62 26.37
C LEU A 20 3.73 -10.13 27.74
N ALA A 21 3.35 -10.88 28.78
CA ALA A 21 3.64 -10.52 30.18
C ALA A 21 5.14 -10.60 30.56
N GLY A 22 6.00 -11.11 29.67
CA GLY A 22 7.41 -11.37 29.94
C GLY A 22 8.29 -11.46 28.69
N GLU A 23 9.56 -11.68 28.93
CA GLU A 23 10.56 -11.90 27.87
C GLU A 23 10.37 -13.27 27.24
N VAL A 24 10.39 -13.31 25.91
CA VAL A 24 10.27 -14.55 25.14
C VAL A 24 11.39 -14.58 24.11
N GLU A 25 12.24 -15.60 24.21
CA GLU A 25 13.25 -15.89 23.20
C GLU A 25 12.63 -16.76 22.10
N SER A 26 12.47 -16.18 20.92
CA SER A 26 11.98 -16.89 19.74
C SER A 26 12.48 -16.21 18.46
N GLU A 27 12.91 -16.99 17.47
CA GLU A 27 13.29 -16.48 16.15
C GLU A 27 12.11 -15.92 15.32
N TRP A 28 10.89 -16.16 15.81
CA TRP A 28 9.62 -15.72 15.22
C TRP A 28 9.04 -14.49 15.90
N LEU A 29 9.67 -14.01 16.97
CA LEU A 29 9.23 -12.82 17.72
C LEU A 29 10.36 -11.80 17.74
N VAL A 30 10.11 -10.65 17.13
CA VAL A 30 11.03 -9.51 17.18
C VAL A 30 10.53 -8.54 18.24
N PRO A 31 11.32 -8.20 19.27
CA PRO A 31 10.95 -7.17 20.23
C PRO A 31 10.73 -5.83 19.52
N ILE A 32 9.65 -5.14 19.88
CA ILE A 32 9.30 -3.81 19.37
C ILE A 32 8.92 -2.89 20.51
N ASP A 33 8.92 -1.58 20.27
CA ASP A 33 8.42 -0.60 21.22
C ASP A 33 6.89 -0.38 21.10
N GLU A 34 6.33 0.42 22.00
CA GLU A 34 4.90 0.74 22.02
C GLU A 34 4.45 1.55 20.79
N GLN A 35 5.33 2.41 20.24
CA GLN A 35 5.02 3.19 19.04
C GLN A 35 4.87 2.27 17.82
N GLN A 36 5.78 1.30 17.68
CA GLN A 36 5.75 0.27 16.66
C GLN A 36 4.55 -0.66 16.84
N PHE A 37 4.20 -1.03 18.08
CA PHE A 37 3.03 -1.85 18.37
C PHE A 37 1.71 -1.18 17.93
N ASN A 38 1.62 0.14 18.07
CA ASN A 38 0.44 0.90 17.65
C ASN A 38 0.46 1.30 16.16
N ASN A 39 1.53 0.97 15.43
CA ASN A 39 1.66 1.30 14.03
C ASN A 39 1.16 0.16 13.13
N LEU A 40 -0.06 0.31 12.61
CA LEU A 40 -0.67 -0.67 11.71
C LEU A 40 0.10 -0.90 10.41
N ASN A 41 0.95 0.04 10.00
CA ASN A 41 1.80 -0.11 8.82
C ASN A 41 2.93 -1.13 9.00
N LEU A 42 3.19 -1.57 10.24
CA LEU A 42 4.18 -2.61 10.52
C LEU A 42 3.75 -3.98 9.98
N LEU A 43 2.45 -4.23 9.86
CA LEU A 43 1.93 -5.48 9.30
C LEU A 43 2.35 -5.67 7.84
N ASN A 44 2.64 -6.91 7.45
CA ASN A 44 3.17 -7.34 6.16
C ASN A 44 4.56 -6.82 5.77
N THR A 45 5.18 -5.97 6.59
CA THR A 45 6.58 -5.57 6.40
C THR A 45 7.52 -6.76 6.57
N LYS A 46 8.69 -6.70 5.95
CA LYS A 46 9.73 -7.71 6.06
C LYS A 46 10.76 -7.29 7.11
N TYR A 47 11.20 -8.24 7.91
CA TYR A 47 12.30 -8.06 8.86
C TYR A 47 13.59 -8.66 8.29
N VAL A 48 14.57 -7.81 8.00
CA VAL A 48 15.85 -8.20 7.39
C VAL A 48 16.98 -7.42 8.07
N ASP A 49 18.08 -8.09 8.38
CA ASP A 49 19.29 -7.49 8.95
C ASP A 49 19.04 -6.62 10.19
N GLY A 50 18.08 -7.01 11.03
CA GLY A 50 17.76 -6.32 12.28
C GLY A 50 16.75 -5.17 12.13
N ALA A 51 16.26 -4.89 10.92
CA ALA A 51 15.36 -3.77 10.63
C ALA A 51 14.08 -4.21 9.90
N PHE A 52 13.00 -3.45 10.13
CA PHE A 52 11.78 -3.56 9.33
C PHE A 52 11.92 -2.77 8.03
N ALA A 53 11.50 -3.37 6.93
CA ALA A 53 11.46 -2.78 5.61
C ALA A 53 10.18 -3.19 4.90
N GLY A 54 9.53 -2.26 4.20
CA GLY A 54 8.32 -2.56 3.44
C GLY A 54 7.82 -1.36 2.68
N SER A 55 7.23 -1.61 1.52
CA SER A 55 6.66 -0.59 0.64
C SER A 55 5.13 -0.68 0.66
N ILE A 56 4.51 0.42 1.10
CA ILE A 56 3.07 0.54 1.26
C ILE A 56 2.56 1.52 0.22
N ALA A 57 1.70 1.06 -0.68
CA ALA A 57 1.02 1.96 -1.60
C ALA A 57 -0.19 2.62 -0.97
N GLU A 58 -0.43 3.86 -1.39
CA GLU A 58 -1.69 4.57 -1.26
C GLU A 58 -2.12 5.10 -2.62
N LEU A 59 -3.39 4.92 -2.96
CA LEU A 59 -3.99 5.41 -4.19
C LEU A 59 -5.04 6.46 -3.84
N SER A 60 -5.04 7.57 -4.56
CA SER A 60 -6.08 8.60 -4.47
C SER A 60 -6.45 9.11 -5.87
N GLY A 61 -7.70 9.53 -6.03
CA GLY A 61 -8.16 10.30 -7.17
C GLY A 61 -8.41 11.75 -6.75
N ASP A 62 -8.23 12.69 -7.67
CA ASP A 62 -8.66 14.07 -7.51
C ASP A 62 -10.19 14.21 -7.38
N LYS A 63 -10.92 13.25 -7.94
CA LYS A 63 -12.37 13.06 -7.80
C LYS A 63 -12.73 11.59 -7.63
N ALA A 64 -13.97 11.32 -7.23
CA ALA A 64 -14.50 9.96 -7.01
C ALA A 64 -15.29 9.42 -8.19
N THR A 65 -15.77 10.31 -9.07
CA THR A 65 -16.65 9.99 -10.19
C THR A 65 -16.17 10.69 -11.46
N ILE A 66 -16.29 10.03 -12.60
CA ILE A 66 -16.14 10.64 -13.93
C ILE A 66 -17.36 10.35 -14.83
N GLU A 67 -17.54 11.15 -15.87
CA GLU A 67 -18.55 10.88 -16.91
C GLU A 67 -18.05 9.79 -17.88
N SER A 68 -18.99 9.07 -18.49
CA SER A 68 -18.73 8.00 -19.49
C SER A 68 -18.63 8.55 -20.91
N ASP A 69 -18.08 9.75 -21.08
CA ASP A 69 -17.94 10.44 -22.36
C ASP A 69 -16.57 10.22 -23.02
N GLY A 70 -15.64 9.57 -22.33
CA GLY A 70 -14.24 9.40 -22.74
C GLY A 70 -13.38 10.66 -22.59
N GLU A 71 -13.98 11.81 -22.28
CA GLU A 71 -13.32 13.11 -22.16
C GLU A 71 -13.09 13.52 -20.70
N ASP A 72 -13.96 13.11 -19.77
CA ASP A 72 -13.85 13.47 -18.36
C ASP A 72 -12.69 12.70 -17.68
N LEU A 73 -11.62 13.42 -17.37
CA LEU A 73 -10.37 12.84 -16.84
C LEU A 73 -10.34 12.87 -15.31
N MET A 74 -10.03 11.73 -14.69
CA MET A 74 -9.59 11.65 -13.30
C MET A 74 -8.07 11.60 -13.22
N THR A 75 -7.46 12.39 -12.35
CA THR A 75 -6.05 12.28 -12.01
C THR A 75 -5.89 11.34 -10.82
N LEU A 76 -5.26 10.19 -11.06
CA LEU A 76 -4.91 9.21 -10.05
C LEU A 76 -3.47 9.44 -9.58
N SER A 77 -3.32 9.57 -8.26
CA SER A 77 -2.04 9.68 -7.58
C SER A 77 -1.72 8.38 -6.84
N LEU A 78 -0.50 7.89 -7.03
CA LEU A 78 0.09 6.81 -6.23
C LEU A 78 1.21 7.40 -5.37
N SER A 79 1.16 7.13 -4.07
CA SER A 79 2.26 7.38 -3.14
C SER A 79 2.74 6.08 -2.51
N VAL A 80 4.06 5.90 -2.43
CA VAL A 80 4.70 4.75 -1.79
C VAL A 80 5.36 5.20 -0.50
N PHE A 81 4.95 4.59 0.61
CA PHE A 81 5.40 4.88 1.95
C PHE A 81 6.23 3.73 2.52
N ASP A 82 7.12 4.06 3.46
CA ASP A 82 7.73 3.09 4.36
C ASP A 82 6.76 2.68 5.47
N TRP A 83 7.20 1.74 6.30
CA TRP A 83 6.43 1.27 7.44
C TRP A 83 6.24 2.35 8.51
N GLU A 84 7.08 3.39 8.54
CA GLU A 84 6.90 4.56 9.42
C GLU A 84 5.85 5.55 8.88
N GLY A 85 5.30 5.32 7.69
CA GLY A 85 4.34 6.21 7.03
C GLY A 85 4.98 7.43 6.36
N ARG A 86 6.28 7.39 6.07
CA ARG A 86 6.97 8.44 5.32
C ARG A 86 7.11 8.04 3.86
N ILE A 87 7.01 9.03 2.95
CA ILE A 87 7.18 8.78 1.52
C ILE A 87 8.60 8.26 1.25
N GLN A 88 8.72 7.15 0.54
CA GLN A 88 10.00 6.58 0.14
C GLN A 88 10.61 7.35 -1.02
N GLN A 89 11.36 8.41 -0.72
CA GLN A 89 12.03 9.26 -1.73
C GLN A 89 13.05 8.48 -2.59
N SER A 90 13.54 7.33 -2.13
CA SER A 90 14.44 6.46 -2.87
C SER A 90 13.72 5.45 -3.78
N PHE A 91 12.39 5.30 -3.67
CA PHE A 91 11.63 4.36 -4.47
C PHE A 91 11.48 4.88 -5.91
N ASN A 92 12.07 4.19 -6.88
CA ASN A 92 12.11 4.59 -8.29
C ASN A 92 11.83 3.41 -9.24
N ASP A 93 10.97 2.49 -8.82
CA ASP A 93 10.67 1.25 -9.55
C ASP A 93 9.35 1.34 -10.33
N GLN A 94 9.15 0.37 -11.23
CA GLN A 94 7.87 0.16 -11.88
C GLN A 94 6.89 -0.53 -10.93
N VAL A 95 5.67 -0.01 -10.87
CA VAL A 95 4.54 -0.63 -10.18
C VAL A 95 3.50 -1.03 -11.22
N LEU A 96 2.91 -2.21 -11.07
CA LEU A 96 1.78 -2.61 -11.90
C LEU A 96 0.50 -2.04 -11.29
N ILE A 97 -0.28 -1.33 -12.09
CA ILE A 97 -1.64 -0.90 -11.75
C ILE A 97 -2.63 -1.74 -12.54
N ASP A 98 -3.50 -2.44 -11.82
CA ASP A 98 -4.63 -3.17 -12.37
C ASP A 98 -5.85 -2.25 -12.39
N VAL A 99 -6.39 -2.00 -13.58
CA VAL A 99 -7.67 -1.29 -13.78
C VAL A 99 -8.62 -2.29 -14.41
N ASN A 100 -9.57 -2.79 -13.61
CA ASN A 100 -10.60 -3.73 -14.07
C ASN A 100 -10.02 -4.98 -14.79
N GLY A 101 -8.90 -5.53 -14.27
CA GLY A 101 -8.24 -6.69 -14.84
C GLY A 101 -7.21 -6.39 -15.94
N ILE A 102 -7.09 -5.13 -16.38
CA ILE A 102 -6.02 -4.69 -17.29
C ILE A 102 -4.85 -4.20 -16.46
N GLN A 103 -3.70 -4.86 -16.57
CA GLN A 103 -2.48 -4.46 -15.86
C GLN A 103 -1.62 -3.54 -16.72
N GLN A 104 -1.34 -2.36 -16.19
CA GLN A 104 -0.48 -1.37 -16.82
C GLN A 104 0.73 -1.07 -15.92
N PRO A 105 1.98 -1.19 -16.44
CA PRO A 105 3.15 -0.74 -15.70
C PRO A 105 3.20 0.78 -15.67
N VAL A 106 3.40 1.35 -14.48
CA VAL A 106 3.64 2.78 -14.27
C VAL A 106 4.97 3.00 -13.58
N GLN A 107 5.68 4.04 -14.00
CA GLN A 107 6.96 4.41 -13.39
C GLN A 107 6.71 5.27 -12.15
N VAL A 108 7.14 4.80 -10.98
CA VAL A 108 7.16 5.61 -9.77
C VAL A 108 8.50 6.33 -9.67
N THR A 109 8.49 7.61 -9.33
CA THR A 109 9.70 8.42 -9.13
C THR A 109 9.64 9.07 -7.76
N LYS A 110 10.67 8.88 -6.95
CA LYS A 110 10.73 9.38 -5.57
C LYS A 110 9.49 9.02 -4.74
N GLY A 111 9.01 7.79 -4.91
CA GLY A 111 7.84 7.27 -4.22
C GLY A 111 6.51 7.88 -4.66
N LYS A 112 6.46 8.58 -5.79
CA LYS A 112 5.24 9.19 -6.33
C LYS A 112 5.03 8.89 -7.81
N MET A 113 3.77 8.85 -8.22
CA MET A 113 3.35 8.73 -9.62
C MET A 113 1.97 9.37 -9.78
N GLU A 114 1.74 9.97 -10.94
CA GLU A 114 0.43 10.46 -11.37
C GLU A 114 0.10 9.87 -12.74
N MET A 115 -1.15 9.47 -12.93
CA MET A 115 -1.69 9.03 -14.22
C MET A 115 -3.12 9.52 -14.37
N THR A 116 -3.60 9.62 -15.60
CA THR A 116 -4.98 9.99 -15.90
C THR A 116 -5.80 8.77 -16.30
N LEU A 117 -7.07 8.76 -15.88
CA LEU A 117 -8.07 7.76 -16.24
C LEU A 117 -9.27 8.45 -16.89
N SER A 118 -9.82 7.84 -17.94
CA SER A 118 -11.12 8.18 -18.53
C SER A 118 -11.85 6.90 -18.91
N SER A 119 -13.15 6.99 -19.17
CA SER A 119 -13.96 5.84 -19.60
C SER A 119 -15.07 6.30 -20.54
N GLU A 120 -15.38 5.47 -21.54
CA GLU A 120 -16.59 5.58 -22.37
C GLU A 120 -17.72 4.67 -21.87
N GLU A 121 -17.42 3.80 -20.89
CA GLU A 121 -18.37 2.83 -20.36
C GLU A 121 -18.74 3.19 -18.92
N PRO A 122 -20.05 3.32 -18.60
CA PRO A 122 -20.51 3.53 -17.23
C PRO A 122 -20.26 2.29 -16.37
N GLY A 123 -20.04 2.49 -15.08
CA GLY A 123 -19.86 1.38 -14.14
C GLY A 123 -18.96 1.68 -12.95
N GLU A 124 -18.70 0.65 -12.16
CA GLU A 124 -17.78 0.72 -11.03
C GLU A 124 -16.48 0.00 -11.37
N PHE A 125 -15.37 0.72 -11.33
CA PHE A 125 -14.05 0.21 -11.64
C PHE A 125 -13.19 0.18 -10.36
N TRP A 126 -12.38 -0.86 -10.22
CA TRP A 126 -11.42 -0.97 -9.14
C TRP A 126 -10.02 -0.78 -9.71
N VAL A 127 -9.30 0.20 -9.17
CA VAL A 127 -7.89 0.43 -9.45
C VAL A 127 -7.07 -0.15 -8.30
N ARG A 128 -6.07 -0.98 -8.61
CA ARG A 128 -5.26 -1.65 -7.59
C ARG A 128 -3.79 -1.62 -7.95
N THR A 129 -2.91 -1.44 -6.97
CA THR A 129 -1.48 -1.75 -7.19
C THR A 129 -1.24 -3.24 -7.06
N VAL A 130 -0.18 -3.73 -7.70
CA VAL A 130 0.23 -5.14 -7.65
C VAL A 130 1.74 -5.22 -7.42
N GLY A 131 2.17 -6.18 -6.60
CA GLY A 131 3.57 -6.51 -6.38
C GLY A 131 4.26 -5.76 -5.25
N LEU A 132 3.54 -4.92 -4.49
CA LEU A 132 4.08 -4.25 -3.30
C LEU A 132 3.78 -5.07 -2.03
N ASP A 133 4.49 -4.78 -0.93
CA ASP A 133 4.27 -5.45 0.36
C ASP A 133 2.86 -5.21 0.89
N ARG A 134 2.33 -4.00 0.64
CA ARG A 134 0.92 -3.68 0.82
C ARG A 134 0.40 -2.91 -0.38
N ASN A 135 -0.47 -3.57 -1.13
CA ASN A 135 -1.15 -2.99 -2.28
C ASN A 135 -2.27 -2.04 -1.84
N ALA A 136 -2.52 -1.04 -2.67
CA ALA A 136 -3.62 -0.09 -2.52
C ALA A 136 -4.78 -0.48 -3.43
N VAL A 137 -5.98 -0.06 -3.06
CA VAL A 137 -7.20 -0.23 -3.84
C VAL A 137 -7.98 1.09 -3.81
N LEU A 138 -8.43 1.54 -4.97
CA LEU A 138 -9.30 2.70 -5.15
C LEU A 138 -10.53 2.27 -5.97
N LYS A 139 -11.71 2.72 -5.55
CA LYS A 139 -12.94 2.57 -6.34
C LYS A 139 -13.16 3.85 -7.15
N VAL A 140 -13.42 3.69 -8.44
CA VAL A 140 -13.77 4.77 -9.37
C VAL A 140 -15.16 4.50 -9.90
N VAL A 141 -16.03 5.51 -9.86
CA VAL A 141 -17.39 5.42 -10.42
C VAL A 141 -17.41 6.17 -11.75
N VAL A 142 -17.95 5.54 -12.78
CA VAL A 142 -18.22 6.20 -14.07
C VAL A 142 -19.73 6.28 -14.24
N SER A 143 -20.25 7.49 -14.39
CA SER A 143 -21.68 7.76 -14.56
C SER A 143 -22.04 8.04 -16.01
N ASP A 144 -23.29 7.80 -16.40
CA ASP A 144 -23.81 7.99 -17.76
C ASP A 144 -23.77 9.45 -18.29
N GLY A 145 -23.35 10.43 -17.47
CA GLY A 145 -23.64 11.84 -17.73
C GLY A 145 -25.16 12.08 -17.63
N ASN A 146 -25.58 13.26 -17.22
CA ASN A 146 -27.00 13.63 -17.26
C ASN A 146 -27.33 14.35 -18.56
#